data_AF-A0A662T867-F1
#
_entry.id   AF-A0A662T867-F1
#
_cell.length_a   1.000
_cell.length_b   1.000
_cell.length_c   1.000
_cell.angle_alpha   90.00
_cell.angle_beta   90.00
_cell.angle_gamma   90.00
#
_symmetry.space_group_name_H-M   'P 1'
#
loop_
_entity.id
_entity.type
_entity.pdbx_description
1 polymer ?
#
loop_
_entity_poly.entity_id
_entity_poly.type
_entity_poly.pdbx_seq_one_letter_code
_entity_poly.pdbx_strand_id
1 'polypeptide(L)' 'MEMEILQEKENPFLKRREVLVRVFHPGSPTPSKEQAKEMIASKFSCDKEKVNIIYIFSDTGRASTRIKFYLPL' A
#
# COMPACT_ATOMS: atom_id res chain seq x y z
N MET A 1 -5.81 1.52 -12.59
CA MET A 1 -4.76 1.53 -11.55
C MET A 1 -4.21 0.14 -11.45
N GLU A 2 -2.91 -0.03 -11.64
CA GLU A 2 -2.25 -1.32 -11.49
C GLU A 2 -1.47 -1.32 -10.18
N MET A 3 -1.52 -2.42 -9.43
CA MET A 3 -0.85 -2.52 -8.13
C MET A 3 0.05 -3.75 -8.13
N GLU A 4 1.35 -3.50 -8.08
CA GLU A 4 2.42 -4.47 -8.01
C GLU A 4 2.91 -4.60 -6.56
N ILE A 5 3.08 -5.83 -6.08
CA ILE A 5 3.66 -6.08 -4.75
C ILE A 5 5.17 -6.18 -4.95
N LEU A 6 5.91 -5.21 -4.43
CA LEU A 6 7.38 -5.17 -4.56
C LEU A 6 8.04 -6.02 -3.48
N GLN A 7 7.51 -5.97 -2.26
CA GLN A 7 8.10 -6.66 -1.13
C GLN A 7 7.03 -7.02 -0.12
N GLU A 8 7.18 -8.20 0.45
CA GLU A 8 6.36 -8.67 1.54
C GLU A 8 7.25 -9.31 2.58
N LYS A 9 7.09 -8.88 3.82
CA LYS A 9 7.88 -9.38 4.95
C LYS A 9 6.96 -9.58 6.13
N GLU A 10 6.92 -10.82 6.61
CA GLU A 10 6.26 -11.12 7.87
C GLU A 10 7.23 -10.93 9.04
N ASN A 11 6.80 -10.20 10.07
CA ASN A 11 7.59 -10.00 11.27
C ASN A 11 6.91 -10.70 12.46
N PRO A 12 7.30 -11.94 12.78
CA PRO A 12 6.69 -12.71 13.86
C PRO A 12 6.93 -12.10 15.25
N PHE A 13 7.99 -11.32 15.43
CA PHE A 13 8.28 -10.62 16.69
C PHE A 13 7.28 -9.49 16.99
N LEU A 14 6.87 -8.78 15.94
CA LEU A 14 5.95 -7.64 16.04
C LEU A 14 4.51 -7.99 15.67
N LYS A 15 4.23 -9.28 15.39
CA LYS A 15 2.92 -9.78 14.91
C LYS A 15 2.33 -8.86 13.83
N ARG A 16 3.17 -8.49 12.86
CA ARG A 16 2.74 -7.64 11.74
C ARG A 16 3.39 -8.07 10.44
N ARG A 17 2.66 -7.93 9.35
CA ARG A 17 3.11 -8.15 7.98
C ARG A 17 3.37 -6.81 7.33
N GLU A 18 4.63 -6.52 7.01
CA GLU A 18 5.05 -5.32 6.30
C GLU A 18 5.02 -5.59 4.80
N VAL A 19 4.33 -4.73 4.06
CA VAL A 19 4.18 -4.88 2.62
C VAL A 19 4.55 -3.56 1.94
N LEU A 20 5.35 -3.66 0.90
CA LEU A 20 5.68 -2.58 -0.01
C LEU A 20 5.02 -2.86 -1.35
N VAL A 21 4.21 -1.90 -1.80
CA VAL A 21 3.48 -2.00 -3.06
C VAL A 21 3.78 -0.81 -3.93
N ARG A 22 3.75 -1.00 -5.24
CA ARG A 22 3.83 0.05 -6.25
C ARG A 22 2.50 0.13 -6.98
N VAL A 23 1.88 1.30 -6.93
CA VAL A 23 0.60 1.60 -7.57
C VAL A 23 0.86 2.49 -8.77
N PHE A 24 0.64 1.96 -9.98
CA PHE A 24 0.65 2.71 -11.22
C PHE A 24 -0.73 3.33 -11.47
N HIS A 25 -0.74 4.65 -11.65
CA HIS A 25 -1.93 5.48 -11.83
C HIS A 25 -1.72 6.47 -12.99
N PRO A 26 -1.47 5.99 -14.24
CA PRO A 26 -1.29 6.85 -15.41
C PRO A 26 -2.49 7.75 -15.63
N GLY A 27 -2.26 9.07 -15.63
CA GLY A 27 -3.29 10.09 -15.85
C GLY A 27 -4.26 10.34 -14.70
N SER A 28 -4.08 9.69 -13.54
CA SER A 28 -4.85 9.96 -12.32
C SER A 28 -4.02 10.75 -11.32
N PRO A 29 -4.67 11.48 -10.39
CA PRO A 29 -3.97 12.09 -9.26
C PRO A 29 -3.34 11.02 -8.36
N THR A 30 -2.36 11.43 -7.54
CA THR A 30 -1.78 10.55 -6.52
C THR A 30 -2.89 10.00 -5.63
N PRO A 31 -2.95 8.67 -5.39
CA PRO A 31 -4.00 8.09 -4.56
C PRO A 31 -3.99 8.71 -3.16
N SER A 32 -5.15 9.20 -2.72
CA SER A 32 -5.35 9.69 -1.36
C SER A 32 -5.18 8.55 -0.34
N LYS A 33 -4.86 8.90 0.92
CA LYS A 33 -4.70 7.90 2.00
C LYS A 33 -5.90 6.96 2.12
N GLU A 34 -7.12 7.47 1.96
CA GLU A 34 -8.35 6.67 2.05
C GLU A 34 -8.49 5.68 0.88
N GLN A 35 -8.26 6.14 -0.35
CA GLN A 35 -8.27 5.27 -1.54
C GLN A 35 -7.18 4.20 -1.46
N ALA A 36 -5.99 4.55 -0.97
CA ALA A 36 -4.91 3.60 -0.75
C ALA A 36 -5.33 2.52 0.27
N LYS A 37 -5.94 2.92 1.40
CA LYS A 37 -6.45 1.97 2.40
C LYS A 37 -7.53 1.05 1.81
N GLU A 38 -8.46 1.59 1.05
CA GLU A 38 -9.54 0.82 0.42
C GLU A 38 -8.99 -0.18 -0.60
N MET A 39 -8.07 0.25 -1.46
CA MET A 39 -7.43 -0.61 -2.44
C MET A 39 -6.62 -1.74 -1.79
N ILE A 40 -5.87 -1.43 -0.73
CA ILE A 40 -5.11 -2.41 0.04
C ILE A 40 -6.07 -3.37 0.76
N ALA A 41 -7.12 -2.85 1.40
CA ALA A 41 -8.15 -3.63 2.08
C ALA A 41 -8.84 -4.62 1.13
N SER A 42 -9.22 -4.17 -0.07
CA SER A 42 -9.82 -5.04 -1.09
C SER A 42 -8.84 -6.09 -1.62
N LYS A 43 -7.55 -5.75 -1.78
CA LYS A 43 -6.56 -6.68 -2.33
C LYS A 43 -6.08 -7.73 -1.32
N PHE A 44 -6.02 -7.36 -0.04
CA PHE A 44 -5.62 -8.24 1.06
C PHE A 44 -6.80 -8.81 1.86
N SER A 45 -8.04 -8.55 1.45
CA SER A 45 -9.27 -8.93 2.15
C SER A 45 -9.22 -8.63 3.66
N CYS A 46 -8.71 -7.45 4.01
CA CYS A 46 -8.50 -7.00 5.39
C CYS A 46 -9.31 -5.74 5.68
N ASP A 47 -9.61 -5.48 6.96
CA ASP A 47 -10.26 -4.25 7.37
C ASP A 47 -9.36 -3.03 7.09
N LYS A 48 -9.95 -1.97 6.52
CA LYS A 48 -9.31 -0.67 6.30
C LYS A 48 -8.76 -0.01 7.58
N GLU A 49 -9.26 -0.41 8.75
CA GLU A 49 -8.75 0.01 10.06
C GLU A 49 -7.44 -0.70 10.45
N LYS A 50 -7.24 -1.95 10.00
CA LYS A 50 -6.01 -2.71 10.25
C LYS A 50 -4.86 -2.26 9.33
N VAL A 51 -5.18 -1.67 8.18
CA VAL A 51 -4.19 -1.14 7.23
C VAL A 51 -3.51 0.12 7.79
N ASN A 52 -2.28 -0.05 8.27
CA ASN A 52 -1.46 1.07 8.73
C ASN A 52 -0.45 1.48 7.68
N ILE A 53 -0.65 2.66 7.09
CA ILE A 53 0.25 3.21 6.08
C ILE A 53 1.42 3.90 6.77
N ILE A 54 2.63 3.45 6.47
CA ILE A 54 3.88 4.08 6.94
C ILE A 54 4.19 5.30 6.10
N TYR A 55 4.23 5.13 4.77
CA TYR A 55 4.45 6.24 3.85
C TYR A 55 3.82 5.98 2.48
N ILE A 56 3.52 7.08 1.80
CA ILE A 56 3.08 7.12 0.40
C ILE A 56 4.08 8.04 -0.31
N PHE A 57 4.79 7.50 -1.29
CA PHE A 57 5.81 8.23 -2.03
C PHE A 57 5.51 8.15 -3.53
N SER A 58 5.05 9.27 -4.10
CA SER A 58 4.88 9.38 -5.55
C SER A 58 6.22 9.70 -6.22
N ASP A 59 6.53 8.94 -7.27
CA ASP A 59 7.71 9.16 -8.08
C ASP A 59 7.42 10.34 -9.03
N THR A 60 8.09 11.48 -8.87
CA THR A 60 7.83 12.67 -9.70
C THR A 60 8.20 12.41 -11.16
N GLY A 61 7.27 12.66 -12.09
CA GLY A 61 7.47 12.42 -13.53
C GLY A 61 7.16 10.99 -13.99
N ARG A 62 6.82 10.07 -13.06
CA ARG A 62 6.24 8.77 -13.38
C ARG A 62 4.89 8.65 -12.68
N ALA A 63 3.90 8.14 -13.38
CA ALA A 63 2.58 7.92 -12.78
C ALA A 63 2.57 6.67 -11.88
N SER A 64 3.50 6.61 -10.92
CA SER A 64 3.72 5.47 -10.03
C SER A 64 3.94 5.96 -8.59
N THR A 65 3.24 5.35 -7.63
CA THR A 65 3.36 5.64 -6.20
C THR A 65 3.82 4.38 -5.48
N ARG A 66 4.81 4.52 -4.61
CA ARG A 66 5.22 3.46 -3.68
C ARG A 66 4.50 3.67 -2.37
N ILE A 67 3.80 2.65 -1.91
CA ILE A 67 3.08 2.67 -0.64
C ILE A 67 3.69 1.60 0.24
N LYS A 68 4.18 2.00 1.42
CA LYS A 68 4.61 1.05 2.45
C LYS A 68 3.58 1.04 3.55
N PHE A 69 3.07 -0.13 3.87
CA PHE A 69 2.11 -0.33 4.94
C PHE A 69 2.44 -1.58 5.73
N TYR A 70 1.83 -1.71 6.89
CA TYR A 70 1.82 -2.96 7.64
C TYR A 70 0.40 -3.32 8.05
N LEU A 71 0.16 -4.64 8.11
CA LEU A 71 -1.05 -5.25 8.61
C LEU A 71 -0.70 -5.93 9.94
N PRO A 72 -1.43 -5.68 11.04
CA PRO A 72 -1.35 -6.53 12.21
C PRO A 72 -1.85 -7.94 11.83
N LEU A 73 -1.12 -8.96 12.27
CA LEU A 73 -1.51 -10.37 12.19
C LEU A 73 -2.58 -10.70 13.22
#